data_AF-A0A060S315-F1
#
_entry.id   AF-A0A060S315-F1
#
_cell.length_a   1.000
_cell.length_b   1.000
_cell.length_c   1.000
_cell.angle_alpha   90.00
_cell.angle_beta   90.00
_cell.angle_gamma   90.00
#
_symmetry.space_group_name_H-M   'P 1'
#
loop_
_entity.id
_entity.type
_entity.pdbx_description
1 polymer ?
#
loop_
_entity_poly.entity_id
_entity_poly.type
_entity_poly.pdbx_seq_one_letter_code
_entity_poly.pdbx_strand_id
1 'polypeptide(L)'
;MNVLWLYRVSTLILVSIVSLAVIGLCVHTSNNLAQVLAFFGLGAGSFPYTTLGIAVSAITLVSSALLIALDIFFDNIFTSYLAFEIPWLSILWILWISVGWTTLSEGHMIFQGITCSLFTQPNTKEICEGIHPIAIIAFINFALLFLYTGVLMVVAFTSSSSYSSPWTSSLKSRNK
;
A
#
# COMPACT_ATOMS: atom_id res chain seq x y z
N MET A 1 -6.14 -16.54 -21.87
CA MET A 1 -5.36 -15.63 -21.00
C MET A 1 -5.16 -16.31 -19.65
N ASN A 2 -3.94 -16.32 -19.12
CA ASN A 2 -3.66 -17.00 -17.85
C ASN A 2 -4.35 -16.27 -16.69
N VAL A 3 -5.17 -16.98 -15.92
CA VAL A 3 -5.91 -16.43 -14.77
C VAL A 3 -4.99 -15.72 -13.78
N LEU A 4 -3.77 -16.24 -13.59
CA LEU A 4 -2.73 -15.64 -12.76
C LEU A 4 -2.25 -14.27 -13.25
N TRP A 5 -2.12 -14.09 -14.58
CA TRP A 5 -1.70 -12.82 -15.16
C TRP A 5 -2.78 -11.75 -14.99
N LEU A 6 -4.04 -12.13 -15.22
CA LEU A 6 -5.17 -11.22 -15.02
C LEU A 6 -5.33 -10.82 -13.55
N TYR A 7 -5.16 -11.78 -12.63
CA TYR A 7 -5.16 -11.50 -11.19
C TYR A 7 -4.05 -10.51 -10.80
N ARG A 8 -2.81 -10.73 -11.28
CA ARG A 8 -1.67 -9.85 -11.03
C ARG A 8 -1.88 -8.42 -11.53
N VAL A 9 -2.32 -8.24 -12.77
CA VAL A 9 -2.57 -6.90 -13.33
C VAL A 9 -3.69 -6.20 -12.58
N SER A 10 -4.76 -6.94 -12.25
CA SER A 10 -5.90 -6.40 -11.50
C SER A 10 -5.51 -5.93 -10.10
N THR A 11 -4.73 -6.73 -9.35
CA THR A 11 -4.27 -6.36 -8.00
C THR A 11 -3.34 -5.15 -8.02
N LEU A 12 -2.38 -5.11 -8.95
CA LEU A 12 -1.45 -3.98 -9.06
C LEU A 12 -2.15 -2.66 -9.45
N ILE A 13 -3.11 -2.71 -10.37
CA ILE A 13 -3.91 -1.53 -10.74
C ILE A 13 -4.73 -1.05 -9.54
N LEU A 14 -5.39 -1.98 -8.84
CA LEU A 14 -6.25 -1.62 -7.72
C LEU A 14 -5.43 -1.01 -6.57
N VAL A 15 -4.29 -1.61 -6.23
CA VAL A 15 -3.35 -1.06 -5.24
C VAL A 15 -2.82 0.32 -5.66
N SER A 16 -2.57 0.54 -6.95
CA SER A 16 -2.13 1.84 -7.48
C SER A 16 -3.19 2.93 -7.29
N ILE A 17 -4.45 2.65 -7.65
CA ILE A 17 -5.58 3.58 -7.46
C ILE A 17 -5.74 3.91 -5.97
N VAL A 18 -5.71 2.90 -5.12
CA VAL A 18 -5.86 3.07 -3.68
C VAL A 18 -4.67 3.87 -3.09
N SER A 19 -3.46 3.65 -3.58
CA SER A 19 -2.28 4.44 -3.19
C SER A 19 -2.41 5.93 -3.55
N LEU A 20 -2.97 6.26 -4.72
CA LEU A 20 -3.25 7.66 -5.10
C LEU A 20 -4.25 8.31 -4.14
N ALA A 21 -5.29 7.57 -3.73
CA ALA A 21 -6.26 8.07 -2.75
C ALA A 21 -5.58 8.41 -1.41
N VAL A 22 -4.66 7.56 -0.94
CA VAL A 22 -3.90 7.80 0.30
C VAL A 22 -3.02 9.04 0.19
N ILE A 23 -2.34 9.27 -0.94
CA ILE A 23 -1.57 10.51 -1.15
C ILE A 23 -2.49 11.73 -1.03
N GLY A 24 -3.64 11.71 -1.70
CA GLY A 24 -4.61 12.81 -1.65
C GLY A 24 -5.08 13.11 -0.21
N LEU A 25 -5.43 12.06 0.53
CA LEU A 25 -5.87 12.16 1.93
C LEU A 25 -4.73 12.65 2.85
N CYS A 26 -3.50 12.14 2.69
CA CYS A 26 -2.36 12.56 3.50
C CYS A 26 -1.97 14.03 3.24
N VAL A 27 -2.01 14.50 1.98
CA VAL A 27 -1.72 15.90 1.63
C VAL A 27 -2.83 16.83 2.14
N HIS A 28 -4.09 16.42 2.00
CA HIS A 28 -5.22 17.21 2.50
C HIS A 28 -5.16 17.35 4.03
N THR A 29 -4.95 16.23 4.74
CA THR A 29 -4.83 16.24 6.20
C THR A 29 -3.61 17.04 6.66
N SER A 30 -2.44 16.91 6.02
CA SER A 30 -1.24 17.68 6.43
C SER A 30 -1.43 19.19 6.32
N ASN A 31 -2.10 19.68 5.27
CA ASN A 31 -2.33 21.11 5.08
C ASN A 31 -3.30 21.68 6.11
N ASN A 32 -4.38 20.97 6.43
CA ASN A 32 -5.35 21.40 7.42
C ASN A 32 -4.81 21.31 8.85
N LEU A 33 -3.98 20.29 9.13
CA LEU A 33 -3.39 20.07 10.44
C LEU A 33 -2.37 21.17 10.80
N ALA A 34 -1.62 21.68 9.82
CA ALA A 34 -0.72 22.81 10.01
C ALA A 34 -1.47 24.08 10.47
N GLN A 35 -2.68 24.32 9.96
CA GLN A 35 -3.52 25.46 10.36
C GLN A 35 -4.05 25.29 11.80
N VAL A 36 -4.43 24.08 12.18
CA VAL A 36 -4.90 23.78 13.54
C VAL A 36 -3.77 23.91 14.57
N LEU A 37 -2.56 23.42 14.25
CA LEU A 37 -1.40 23.54 15.15
C LEU A 37 -0.98 25.00 15.38
N ALA A 38 -0.99 25.82 14.33
CA ALA A 38 -0.74 27.25 14.44
C ALA A 38 -1.73 27.95 15.39
N PHE A 39 -2.98 27.47 15.46
CA PHE A 39 -3.98 27.97 16.39
C PHE A 39 -3.70 27.58 17.84
N PHE A 40 -3.21 26.35 18.09
CA PHE A 40 -2.86 25.87 19.43
C PHE A 40 -1.47 26.30 19.92
N GLY A 41 -0.71 27.07 19.12
CA GLY A 41 0.65 27.52 19.48
C GLY A 41 1.69 26.39 19.54
N LEU A 42 1.33 25.19 19.07
CA LEU A 42 2.23 24.06 18.90
C LEU A 42 2.89 24.25 17.52
N GLY A 43 4.20 24.52 17.50
CA GLY A 43 4.95 24.82 16.27
C GLY A 43 4.77 23.75 15.18
N ALA A 44 4.98 24.12 13.92
CA ALA A 44 4.76 23.29 12.73
C ALA A 44 5.49 21.93 12.81
N GLY A 45 4.83 20.93 13.39
CA GLY A 45 5.31 19.56 13.44
C GLY A 45 4.88 18.80 12.19
N SER A 46 5.83 18.13 11.53
CA SER A 46 5.50 17.12 10.53
C SER A 46 5.01 15.88 11.26
N PHE A 47 3.82 15.39 10.90
CA PHE A 47 3.28 14.18 11.52
C PHE A 47 3.87 12.95 10.82
N PRO A 48 4.37 11.96 11.59
CA PRO A 48 5.05 10.81 11.00
C PRO A 48 4.12 10.00 10.09
N TYR A 49 2.82 9.91 10.42
CA TYR A 49 1.86 9.16 9.61
C TYR A 49 1.62 9.76 8.21
N THR A 50 1.58 11.09 8.07
CA THR A 50 1.38 11.73 6.76
C THR A 50 2.61 11.54 5.87
N THR A 51 3.80 11.73 6.44
CA THR A 51 5.07 11.60 5.71
C THR A 51 5.31 10.16 5.29
N LEU A 52 5.05 9.20 6.19
CA LEU A 52 5.17 7.77 5.91
C LEU A 52 4.10 7.32 4.90
N GLY A 53 2.85 7.76 5.03
CA GLY A 53 1.77 7.46 4.08
C GLY A 53 2.08 7.93 2.66
N ILE A 54 2.60 9.15 2.50
CA ILE A 54 3.03 9.69 1.20
C ILE A 54 4.19 8.88 0.63
N ALA A 55 5.22 8.61 1.44
CA ALA A 55 6.40 7.87 1.00
C ALA A 55 6.05 6.44 0.54
N VAL A 56 5.27 5.71 1.34
CA VAL A 56 4.86 4.34 1.02
C VAL A 56 3.96 4.29 -0.21
N SER A 57 3.04 5.26 -0.35
CA SER A 57 2.18 5.34 -1.53
C SER A 57 2.99 5.65 -2.81
N ALA A 58 3.96 6.57 -2.73
CA ALA A 58 4.86 6.89 -3.84
C ALA A 58 5.72 5.68 -4.24
N ILE A 59 6.31 4.98 -3.27
CA ILE A 59 7.07 3.75 -3.52
C ILE A 59 6.17 2.68 -4.15
N THR A 60 4.93 2.53 -3.67
CA THR A 60 3.97 1.57 -4.23
C THR A 60 3.61 1.90 -5.67
N LEU A 61 3.40 3.19 -6.00
CA LEU A 61 3.12 3.63 -7.37
C LEU A 61 4.27 3.34 -8.32
N VAL A 62 5.48 3.78 -7.95
CA VAL A 62 6.69 3.53 -8.75
C VAL A 62 6.93 2.03 -8.91
N SER A 63 6.77 1.26 -7.83
CA SER A 63 6.90 -0.20 -7.85
C SER A 63 5.88 -0.86 -8.77
N SER A 64 4.61 -0.48 -8.67
CA SER A 64 3.55 -1.05 -9.51
C SER A 64 3.79 -0.75 -10.99
N ALA A 65 4.19 0.49 -11.32
CA ALA A 65 4.54 0.89 -12.66
C ALA A 65 5.78 0.13 -13.18
N LEU A 66 6.81 -0.04 -12.35
CA LEU A 66 8.01 -0.80 -12.69
C LEU A 66 7.68 -2.28 -12.95
N LEU A 67 6.88 -2.91 -12.08
CA LEU A 67 6.49 -4.32 -12.23
C LEU A 67 5.69 -4.56 -13.52
N ILE A 68 4.79 -3.64 -13.88
CA ILE A 68 4.04 -3.70 -15.15
C ILE A 68 4.95 -3.45 -16.35
N ALA A 69 5.83 -2.45 -16.27
CA ALA A 69 6.77 -2.14 -17.36
C ALA A 69 7.72 -3.32 -17.62
N LEU A 70 8.25 -3.94 -16.56
CA LEU A 70 9.11 -5.11 -16.69
C LEU A 70 8.39 -6.29 -17.38
N ASP A 71 7.08 -6.44 -17.14
CA ASP A 71 6.27 -7.47 -17.80
C ASP A 71 6.13 -7.24 -19.30
N ILE A 72 5.92 -5.98 -19.71
CA ILE A 72 5.73 -5.61 -21.12
C ILE A 72 7.05 -5.67 -21.90
N PHE A 73 8.15 -5.23 -21.29
CA PHE A 73 9.44 -5.11 -21.98
C PHE A 73 10.30 -6.39 -21.94
N PHE A 74 10.15 -7.23 -20.91
CA PHE A 74 11.02 -8.38 -20.69
C PHE A 74 10.26 -9.72 -20.68
N ASP A 75 9.57 -10.00 -21.78
CA ASP A 75 8.77 -11.24 -21.95
C ASP A 75 9.56 -12.56 -21.79
N ASN A 76 10.88 -12.55 -22.01
CA ASN A 76 11.72 -13.77 -22.08
C ASN A 76 13.11 -13.68 -21.42
N ILE A 77 13.47 -12.57 -20.76
CA ILE A 77 14.86 -12.35 -20.31
C ILE A 77 15.03 -12.71 -18.82
N PHE A 78 14.01 -12.51 -17.99
CA PHE A 78 14.05 -12.89 -16.59
C PHE A 78 13.46 -14.27 -16.37
N THR A 79 14.35 -15.25 -16.24
CA THR A 79 14.01 -16.61 -15.83
C THR A 79 13.33 -16.62 -14.46
N SER A 80 13.65 -15.70 -13.54
CA SER A 80 13.16 -15.73 -12.15
C SER A 80 12.36 -14.48 -11.71
N TYR A 81 11.30 -14.13 -12.44
CA TYR A 81 10.42 -13.00 -12.09
C TYR A 81 9.77 -13.16 -10.70
N LEU A 82 9.31 -14.38 -10.37
CA LEU A 82 8.70 -14.69 -9.08
C LEU A 82 9.65 -14.47 -7.89
N ALA A 83 10.94 -14.79 -8.07
CA ALA A 83 11.93 -14.69 -7.00
C ALA A 83 12.22 -13.24 -6.59
N PHE A 84 12.06 -12.29 -7.52
CA PHE A 84 12.16 -10.86 -7.23
C PHE A 84 10.82 -10.28 -6.73
N GLU A 85 9.71 -10.69 -7.34
CA GLU A 85 8.38 -10.16 -7.03
C GLU A 85 7.94 -10.49 -5.60
N ILE A 86 8.16 -11.72 -5.11
CA ILE A 86 7.72 -12.15 -3.77
C ILE A 86 8.38 -11.33 -2.64
N PRO A 87 9.73 -11.19 -2.57
CA PRO A 87 10.37 -10.36 -1.55
C PRO A 87 9.95 -8.89 -1.64
N TRP A 88 9.83 -8.34 -2.86
CA TRP A 88 9.47 -6.94 -3.04
C TRP A 88 8.07 -6.61 -2.57
N LEU A 89 7.09 -7.43 -2.97
CA LEU A 89 5.72 -7.31 -2.47
C LEU A 89 5.65 -7.55 -0.96
N SER A 90 6.56 -8.37 -0.42
CA SER A 90 6.64 -8.60 1.02
C SER A 90 7.00 -7.35 1.80
N ILE A 91 7.98 -6.60 1.30
CA ILE A 91 8.34 -5.30 1.85
C ILE A 91 7.16 -4.32 1.75
N LEU A 92 6.49 -4.28 0.59
CA LEU A 92 5.38 -3.36 0.37
C LEU A 92 4.22 -3.59 1.34
N TRP A 93 3.78 -4.84 1.58
CA TRP A 93 2.67 -5.06 2.50
C TRP A 93 3.02 -4.75 3.96
N ILE A 94 4.27 -4.99 4.38
CA ILE A 94 4.77 -4.61 5.72
C ILE A 94 4.76 -3.09 5.91
N LEU A 95 5.16 -2.35 4.88
CA LEU A 95 5.10 -0.88 4.88
C LEU A 95 3.65 -0.39 5.05
N TRP A 96 2.69 -1.01 4.37
CA TRP A 96 1.27 -0.66 4.51
C TRP A 96 0.70 -0.95 5.91
N ILE A 97 1.13 -2.01 6.59
CA ILE A 97 0.79 -2.24 8.01
C ILE A 97 1.34 -1.09 8.86
N SER A 98 2.59 -0.69 8.60
CA SER A 98 3.25 0.37 9.36
C SER A 98 2.51 1.71 9.21
N VAL A 99 2.00 2.02 8.00
CA VAL A 99 1.14 3.19 7.75
C VAL A 99 -0.16 3.10 8.54
N GLY A 100 -0.87 1.97 8.48
CA GLY A 100 -2.12 1.78 9.21
C GLY A 100 -1.95 1.92 10.72
N TRP A 101 -0.90 1.29 11.27
CA TRP A 101 -0.59 1.32 12.70
C TRP A 101 -0.21 2.71 13.19
N THR A 102 0.70 3.40 12.48
CA THR A 102 1.11 4.76 12.85
C THR A 102 -0.06 5.73 12.77
N THR A 103 -0.93 5.59 11.76
CA THR A 103 -2.15 6.42 11.63
C THR A 103 -3.08 6.27 12.83
N LEU A 104 -3.31 5.04 13.29
CA LEU A 104 -4.16 4.79 14.47
C LEU A 104 -3.51 5.25 15.79
N SER A 105 -2.21 4.98 15.96
CA SER A 105 -1.47 5.36 17.17
C SER A 105 -1.40 6.88 17.33
N GLU A 106 -1.04 7.59 16.27
CA GLU A 106 -1.00 9.06 16.27
C GLU A 106 -2.40 9.65 16.43
N GLY A 107 -3.40 9.07 15.76
CA GLY A 107 -4.81 9.46 15.96
C GLY A 107 -5.24 9.33 17.42
N HIS A 108 -4.88 8.24 18.09
CA HIS A 108 -5.19 8.07 19.50
C HIS A 108 -4.46 9.08 20.40
N MET A 109 -3.18 9.38 20.12
CA MET A 109 -2.41 10.36 20.89
C MET A 109 -2.94 11.80 20.71
N ILE A 110 -3.30 12.19 19.49
CA ILE A 110 -3.81 13.54 19.19
C ILE A 110 -5.18 13.77 19.82
N PHE A 111 -6.06 12.77 19.72
CA PHE A 111 -7.46 12.92 20.17
C PHE A 111 -7.71 12.39 21.58
N GLN A 112 -6.72 11.80 22.25
CA GLN A 112 -6.82 11.25 23.62
C GLN A 112 -8.05 10.35 23.86
N GLY A 113 -8.55 9.70 22.81
CA GLY A 113 -9.77 8.88 22.87
C GLY A 113 -11.09 9.66 22.95
N ILE A 114 -11.07 10.99 22.76
CA ILE A 114 -12.25 11.85 22.72
C ILE A 114 -13.00 11.63 21.40
N THR A 115 -14.34 11.54 21.47
CA THR A 115 -15.18 11.38 20.28
C THR A 115 -15.14 12.64 19.41
N CYS A 116 -14.97 12.48 18.09
CA CYS A 116 -14.89 13.58 17.12
C CYS A 116 -16.10 14.55 17.15
N SER A 117 -17.23 14.12 17.71
CA SER A 117 -18.45 14.93 17.91
C SER A 117 -18.31 16.05 18.95
N LEU A 118 -17.30 16.00 19.82
CA LEU A 118 -17.07 16.98 20.88
C LEU A 118 -16.31 18.23 20.40
N PHE A 119 -15.73 18.20 19.20
CA PHE A 119 -15.03 19.35 18.62
C PHE A 119 -16.00 20.30 17.93
N THR A 120 -16.05 21.55 18.41
CA THR A 120 -16.88 22.62 17.84
C THR A 120 -16.23 23.31 16.64
N GLN A 121 -14.92 23.17 16.46
CA GLN A 121 -14.20 23.76 15.34
C GLN A 121 -14.26 22.83 14.10
N PRO A 122 -14.72 23.33 12.94
CA PRO A 122 -15.00 22.49 11.77
C PRO A 122 -13.76 21.75 11.26
N ASN A 123 -12.61 22.43 11.22
CA ASN A 123 -11.36 21.84 10.73
C ASN A 123 -10.87 20.67 11.60
N THR A 124 -11.01 20.78 12.93
CA THR A 124 -10.60 19.72 13.86
C THR A 124 -11.50 18.50 13.76
N LYS A 125 -12.81 18.72 13.57
CA LYS A 125 -13.79 17.66 13.37
C LYS A 125 -13.51 16.90 12.07
N GLU A 126 -13.26 17.62 10.98
CA GLU A 126 -12.96 17.03 9.67
C GLU A 126 -11.68 16.18 9.69
N ILE A 127 -10.63 16.64 10.37
CA ILE A 127 -9.39 15.88 10.56
C ILE A 127 -9.65 14.61 11.39
N CYS A 128 -10.40 14.73 12.49
CA CYS A 128 -10.69 13.60 13.39
C CYS A 128 -11.46 12.49 12.65
N GLU A 129 -12.46 12.87 11.84
CA GLU A 129 -13.21 11.94 11.00
C GLU A 129 -12.37 11.38 9.84
N GLY A 130 -11.37 12.14 9.35
CA GLY A 130 -10.49 11.74 8.25
C GLY A 130 -9.42 10.69 8.58
N ILE A 131 -9.04 10.50 9.85
CA ILE A 131 -8.01 9.53 10.24
C ILE A 131 -8.44 8.07 10.04
N HIS A 132 -9.69 7.75 10.37
CA HIS A 132 -10.21 6.39 10.27
C HIS A 132 -10.22 5.87 8.82
N PRO A 133 -10.74 6.63 7.83
CA PRO A 133 -10.65 6.27 6.42
C PRO A 133 -9.22 5.97 5.96
N ILE A 134 -8.23 6.78 6.35
CA ILE A 134 -6.82 6.58 5.95
C ILE A 134 -6.30 5.25 6.47
N ALA A 135 -6.55 4.94 7.74
CA ALA A 135 -6.14 3.68 8.34
C ALA A 135 -6.80 2.47 7.65
N ILE A 136 -8.12 2.54 7.41
CA ILE A 136 -8.87 1.48 6.73
C ILE A 136 -8.31 1.23 5.33
N ILE A 137 -8.06 2.30 4.57
CA ILE A 137 -7.51 2.21 3.23
C ILE A 137 -6.11 1.58 3.24
N ALA A 138 -5.27 1.94 4.23
CA ALA A 138 -3.96 1.33 4.41
C ALA A 138 -4.05 -0.18 4.68
N PHE A 139 -4.99 -0.61 5.53
CA PHE A 139 -5.23 -2.04 5.78
C PHE A 139 -5.78 -2.79 4.57
N ILE A 140 -6.60 -2.15 3.74
CA ILE A 140 -7.08 -2.73 2.48
C ILE A 140 -5.89 -3.00 1.54
N ASN A 141 -4.99 -2.03 1.37
CA ASN A 141 -3.78 -2.21 0.56
C ASN A 141 -2.88 -3.33 1.10
N PHE A 142 -2.69 -3.38 2.42
CA PHE A 142 -2.02 -4.50 3.07
C PHE A 142 -2.66 -5.84 2.71
N ALA A 143 -3.98 -5.97 2.89
CA ALA A 143 -4.70 -7.22 2.66
C ALA A 143 -4.59 -7.68 1.20
N LEU A 144 -4.72 -6.76 0.25
CA LEU A 144 -4.59 -7.05 -1.18
C LEU A 144 -3.19 -7.58 -1.53
N LEU A 145 -2.15 -6.89 -1.06
CA LEU A 145 -0.77 -7.29 -1.32
C LEU A 145 -0.42 -8.61 -0.62
N PHE A 146 -0.89 -8.81 0.61
CA PHE A 146 -0.68 -10.03 1.38
C PHE A 146 -1.39 -11.25 0.76
N LEU A 147 -2.65 -11.09 0.33
CA LEU A 147 -3.36 -12.16 -0.37
C LEU A 147 -2.68 -12.49 -1.70
N TYR A 148 -2.20 -11.48 -2.42
CA TYR A 148 -1.47 -11.69 -3.67
C TYR A 148 -0.15 -12.43 -3.45
N THR A 149 0.67 -12.03 -2.47
CA THR A 149 1.91 -12.75 -2.13
C THR A 149 1.64 -14.17 -1.66
N GLY A 150 0.58 -14.39 -0.89
CA GLY A 150 0.15 -15.72 -0.45
C GLY A 150 -0.18 -16.63 -1.64
N VAL A 151 -0.95 -16.15 -2.62
CA VAL A 151 -1.26 -16.91 -3.85
C VAL A 151 0.00 -17.24 -4.63
N LEU A 152 0.91 -16.27 -4.81
CA LEU A 152 2.20 -16.52 -5.50
C LEU A 152 3.04 -17.57 -4.78
N MET A 153 3.08 -17.51 -3.45
CA MET A 153 3.85 -18.45 -2.62
C MET A 153 3.28 -19.87 -2.73
N VAL A 154 1.96 -20.03 -2.65
CA VAL A 154 1.29 -21.33 -2.85
C VAL A 154 1.61 -21.89 -4.23
N VAL A 155 1.49 -21.07 -5.28
CA VAL A 155 1.81 -21.49 -6.65
C VAL A 155 3.29 -21.89 -6.76
N ALA A 156 4.21 -21.17 -6.14
CA ALA A 156 5.64 -21.51 -6.14
C ALA A 156 5.89 -22.89 -5.51
N PHE A 157 5.28 -23.17 -4.35
CA PHE A 157 5.42 -24.46 -3.67
C PHE A 157 4.77 -25.62 -4.40
N THR A 158 3.56 -25.46 -4.94
CA THR A 158 2.89 -26.54 -5.69
C THR A 158 3.58 -26.83 -7.02
N SER A 159 4.23 -25.84 -7.61
CA SER A 159 4.99 -26.01 -8.84
C SER A 159 6.36 -26.67 -8.58
N SER A 160 6.90 -26.55 -7.36
CA SER A 160 8.14 -27.21 -6.92
C SER A 160 8.01 -28.73 -6.78
N SER A 161 6.81 -29.25 -6.57
CA SER A 161 6.56 -30.70 -6.52
C SER A 161 6.44 -31.36 -7.90
N SER A 162 6.44 -30.58 -9.00
CA SER A 162 6.44 -31.10 -10.37
C SER A 162 7.85 -31.03 -10.95
N TYR A 163 8.24 -32.00 -11.78
CA TYR A 163 9.61 -32.21 -12.33
C TYR A 163 10.19 -31.04 -13.16
N SER A 164 9.48 -29.92 -13.30
CA SER A 164 9.91 -28.71 -14.01
C SER A 164 10.22 -27.59 -13.02
N SER A 165 11.45 -27.06 -13.03
CA SER A 165 11.88 -25.97 -12.14
C SER A 165 10.91 -24.77 -12.19
N PRO A 166 10.15 -24.49 -11.12
CA PRO A 166 9.15 -23.42 -11.10
C PRO A 166 9.76 -22.02 -10.99
N TRP A 167 11.06 -21.97 -10.66
CA TRP A 167 11.83 -20.75 -10.41
C TRP A 167 12.32 -20.09 -11.70
N THR A 168 12.24 -20.79 -12.85
CA THR A 168 12.78 -20.35 -14.13
C THR A 168 11.73 -20.07 -15.21
N SER A 169 10.44 -20.30 -14.95
CA SER A 169 9.38 -20.15 -15.96
C SER A 169 8.61 -18.84 -15.80
N SER A 170 8.57 -18.01 -16.86
CA SER A 170 7.66 -16.87 -16.97
C SER A 170 6.19 -17.32 -16.90
N LEU A 171 5.36 -16.62 -16.13
CA LEU A 171 3.91 -16.88 -16.00
C LEU A 171 3.16 -16.73 -17.34
N LYS A 172 3.75 -16.06 -18.33
CA LYS A 172 3.22 -15.94 -19.70
C LYS A 172 3.45 -17.20 -20.54
N SER A 173 4.50 -17.97 -20.22
CA SER A 173 4.98 -19.12 -21.00
C SER A 173 4.43 -20.48 -20.53
N ARG A 174 3.74 -20.54 -19.39
CA ARG A 174 3.28 -21.78 -18.74
C ARG A 174 2.13 -22.53 -19.47
N ASN A 175 1.92 -22.30 -20.77
CA ASN A 175 0.87 -22.95 -21.56
C ASN A 175 1.28 -23.18 -23.03
N LYS A 176 2.38 -23.91 -23.22
CA LYS A 176 2.56 -24.78 -24.38
C LYS A 176 2.65 -26.22 -23.90
#